data_AF-A0A7J5HJA1-F1
#
_entry.id   AF-A0A7J5HJA1-F1
#
_cell.length_a   1.000
_cell.length_b   1.000
_cell.length_c   1.000
_cell.angle_alpha   90.00
_cell.angle_beta   90.00
_cell.angle_gamma   90.00
#
_symmetry.space_group_name_H-M   'P 1'
#
loop_
_entity.id
_entity.type
_entity.pdbx_description
1 polymer ?
#
loop_
_entity_poly.entity_id
_entity_poly.type
_entity_poly.pdbx_seq_one_letter_code
_entity_poly.pdbx_strand_id
1 'polypeptide(L)' 'MEQKKNQKDVLIVRDEKTGEISVVAGLKKDGTPKTTAASGANQKDFLLFDKNSNPLDSFLDNFFR' A
#
# COMPACT_ATOMS: atom_id res chain seq x y z
N MET A 1 -13.59 -21.30 -15.02
CA MET A 1 -13.46 -19.85 -14.75
C MET A 1 -12.74 -19.74 -13.42
N GLU A 2 -11.45 -19.40 -13.44
CA GLU A 2 -10.70 -19.21 -12.20
C GLU A 2 -11.35 -18.07 -11.42
N GLN A 3 -11.80 -18.38 -10.20
CA GLN A 3 -12.21 -17.35 -9.26
C GLN A 3 -10.98 -16.46 -9.06
N LYS A 4 -10.95 -15.30 -9.73
CA LYS A 4 -9.96 -14.25 -9.51
C LYS A 4 -10.10 -13.84 -8.05
N LYS A 5 -9.45 -14.58 -7.16
CA LYS A 5 -9.29 -14.21 -5.75
C LYS A 5 -8.69 -12.81 -5.80
N ASN A 6 -9.41 -11.84 -5.26
CA ASN A 6 -8.95 -10.49 -4.95
C ASN A 6 -7.70 -10.58 -4.04
N GLN A 7 -6.58 -10.98 -4.63
CA GLN A 7 -5.27 -10.98 -3.99
C GLN A 7 -4.83 -9.53 -4.01
N LYS A 8 -5.04 -8.89 -2.86
CA LYS A 8 -4.63 -7.52 -2.60
C LYS A 8 -3.26 -7.58 -1.94
N ASP A 9 -2.26 -7.05 -2.60
CA ASP A 9 -0.91 -6.91 -2.09
C ASP A 9 -0.77 -5.57 -1.33
N VAL A 10 0.16 -5.47 -0.39
CA VAL A 10 0.46 -4.23 0.35
C VAL A 10 1.91 -3.83 0.15
N LEU A 11 2.20 -2.53 0.09
CA LEU A 11 3.59 -2.06 0.10
C LEU A 11 4.11 -1.96 1.54
N ILE A 12 5.18 -2.69 1.82
CA ILE A 12 5.90 -2.60 3.09
C ILE A 12 7.21 -1.85 2.85
N VAL A 13 7.45 -0.82 3.63
CA VAL A 13 8.68 -0.03 3.66
C VAL A 13 9.42 -0.37 4.92
N ARG A 14 10.67 -0.82 4.79
CA ARG A 14 11.58 -0.97 5.92
C ARG A 14 12.50 0.23 5.94
N ASP A 15 12.59 0.90 7.08
CA ASP A 15 13.60 1.92 7.31
C ASP A 15 14.98 1.25 7.48
N GLU A 16 15.97 1.65 6.69
CA GLU A 16 17.32 1.05 6.76
C GLU A 16 18.11 1.48 8.01
N LYS A 17 17.76 2.61 8.62
CA LYS A 17 18.51 3.15 9.77
C LYS A 17 18.03 2.55 11.07
N THR A 18 16.71 2.36 11.22
CA THR A 18 16.10 1.81 12.44
C THR A 18 15.66 0.36 12.29
N GLY A 19 15.57 -0.15 11.07
CA GLY A 19 14.98 -1.46 10.78
C GLY A 19 13.45 -1.47 10.94
N GLU A 20 12.82 -0.32 11.17
CA GLU A 20 11.40 -0.24 11.46
C GLU A 20 10.58 -0.57 10.20
N ILE A 21 9.64 -1.50 10.36
CA ILE A 21 8.77 -1.96 9.28
C ILE A 21 7.48 -1.14 9.32
N SER A 22 7.26 -0.37 8.26
CA SER A 22 6.07 0.43 8.05
C SER A 22 5.33 -0.04 6.79
N VAL A 23 4.03 0.21 6.72
CA VAL A 23 3.20 -0.08 5.54
C VAL A 23 2.80 1.24 4.91
N VAL A 24 2.79 1.30 3.58
CA VAL A 24 2.29 2.48 2.88
C VAL A 24 0.78 2.54 3.05
N ALA A 25 0.30 3.65 3.57
CA ALA A 25 -1.11 3.93 3.79
C ALA A 25 -1.71 4.91 2.75
N GLY A 26 -0.89 5.48 1.87
CA GLY A 26 -1.32 6.51 0.93
C GLY A 26 -0.17 7.40 0.49
N LEU A 27 -0.47 8.49 -0.22
CA LEU A 27 0.46 9.61 -0.44
C LEU A 27 0.03 10.77 0.43
N LYS A 28 1.02 11.57 0.86
CA LYS A 28 0.77 12.90 1.41
C LYS A 28 0.48 13.86 0.25
N LYS A 29 -0.10 15.02 0.58
CA LYS A 29 -0.37 16.11 -0.38
C LYS A 29 0.87 16.62 -1.13
N ASP A 30 2.04 16.33 -0.60
CA ASP A 30 3.37 16.65 -1.13
C ASP A 30 3.90 15.61 -2.13
N GLY A 31 3.17 14.52 -2.39
CA GLY A 31 3.63 13.46 -3.30
C GLY A 31 4.65 12.49 -2.68
N THR A 32 4.87 12.57 -1.36
CA THR A 32 5.66 11.59 -0.60
C THR A 32 4.80 10.46 -0.02
N PRO A 33 5.28 9.19 -0.02
CA PRO A 33 4.51 8.06 0.50
C PRO A 33 4.23 8.26 1.99
N LYS A 34 2.95 8.22 2.35
CA LYS A 34 2.50 8.16 3.73
C LYS A 34 2.67 6.73 4.22
N THR A 35 3.55 6.54 5.18
CA THR A 35 3.73 5.27 5.88
C THR A 35 2.95 5.27 7.19
N THR A 36 2.52 4.09 7.62
CA THR A 36 1.91 3.81 8.93
C THR A 36 2.56 2.58 9.53
N ALA A 37 2.42 2.37 10.83
CA ALA A 37 3.00 1.18 11.47
C ALA A 37 2.39 -0.10 10.90
N ALA A 38 3.22 -1.12 10.66
CA ALA A 38 2.83 -2.45 10.18
C ALA A 38 2.08 -3.29 11.24
N SER A 39 1.09 -2.69 11.89
CA SER A 39 0.26 -3.31 12.91
C SER A 39 -1.13 -3.60 12.36
N GLY A 40 -1.74 -4.71 12.78
CA GLY A 40 -3.09 -5.10 12.34
C GLY A 40 -4.17 -4.04 12.62
N ALA A 41 -3.94 -3.17 13.61
CA ALA A 41 -4.80 -2.02 13.88
C ALA A 41 -4.90 -1.04 12.69
N ASN A 42 -3.82 -0.91 11.91
CA ASN A 42 -3.73 -0.01 10.76
C ASN A 42 -4.05 -0.71 9.44
N GLN A 43 -4.47 -1.99 9.47
CA GLN A 43 -4.71 -2.77 8.25
C GLN A 43 -5.77 -2.14 7.33
N LYS A 44 -6.71 -1.38 7.88
CA LYS A 44 -7.73 -0.64 7.13
C LYS A 44 -7.16 0.55 6.36
N ASP A 45 -6.07 1.12 6.86
CA ASP A 45 -5.34 2.22 6.25
C ASP A 45 -4.30 1.72 5.24
N PHE A 46 -4.03 0.42 5.17
CA PHE A 46 -3.03 -0.11 4.25
C PHE A 46 -3.46 0.11 2.80
N LEU A 47 -2.51 0.55 1.99
CA LEU A 47 -2.72 0.70 0.58
C LEU A 47 -2.63 -0.66 -0.08
N LEU A 48 -3.76 -1.08 -0.62
CA LEU A 48 -3.99 -2.39 -1.22
C LEU A 48 -3.90 -2.28 -2.75
N PHE A 49 -3.00 -3.06 -3.36
CA PHE A 49 -2.83 -3.13 -4.81
C PHE A 49 -3.41 -4.43 -5.33
N ASP A 50 -4.16 -4.38 -6.42
CA ASP A 50 -4.65 -5.59 -7.06
C ASP A 50 -3.66 -6.04 -8.13
N LYS A 51 -3.10 -7.25 -7.98
CA LYS A 51 -2.11 -7.79 -8.93
C LYS A 51 -2.67 -8.07 -10.32
N ASN A 52 -3.99 -8.13 -10.47
CA ASN A 52 -4.64 -8.29 -11.78
C ASN A 52 -4.92 -6.94 -12.46
N SER A 53 -4.82 -5.84 -11.72
CA SER A 53 -4.83 -4.49 -12.28
C SER A 53 -3.40 -4.01 -12.45
N ASN A 54 -3.18 -3.06 -13.36
CA ASN A 54 -1.85 -2.50 -13.52
C ASN A 54 -1.40 -1.93 -12.17
N PRO A 55 -0.25 -2.36 -11.62
CA PRO A 55 0.19 -1.92 -10.28
C PRO A 55 0.36 -0.41 -10.22
N LEU A 56 0.73 0.23 -11.34
CA LEU A 56 0.74 1.69 -11.49
C LEU A 56 -0.67 2.30 -11.49
N ASP A 57 -1.68 1.64 -12.04
CA ASP A 57 -3.04 2.17 -12.11
C ASP A 57 -3.72 2.10 -10.74
N SER A 58 -3.54 0.98 -10.02
CA SER A 58 -3.98 0.84 -8.62
C SER A 58 -3.21 1.75 -7.66
N PHE A 59 -1.93 2.02 -7.97
CA PHE A 59 -1.18 3.09 -7.33
C PHE A 59 -1.95 4.40 -7.62
N LEU A 60 -1.94 4.88 -8.86
CA LEU A 60 -2.44 6.21 -9.23
C LEU A 60 -3.89 6.49 -8.78
N ASP A 61 -4.82 5.53 -8.88
CA ASP A 61 -6.22 5.68 -8.43
C ASP A 61 -6.34 5.93 -6.93
N ASN A 62 -5.50 5.29 -6.11
CA ASN A 62 -5.43 5.55 -4.67
C ASN A 62 -4.61 6.82 -4.32
N PHE A 63 -3.80 7.32 -5.26
CA PHE A 63 -2.85 8.41 -5.04
C PHE A 63 -3.28 9.78 -5.56
N PHE A 64 -4.14 9.84 -6.59
CA PHE A 64 -4.60 11.06 -7.26
C PHE A 64 -6.07 11.42 -6.97
N ARG A 65 -6.65 10.90 -5.88
CA ARG A 65 -8.03 11.19 -5.51
C ARG A 65 -8.28 12.66 -5.17
#